data_AF-A0A5Q4YXV3-F1
#
_entry.id   AF-A0A5Q4YXV3-F1
#
_cell.length_a   1.000
_cell.length_b   1.000
_cell.length_c   1.000
_cell.angle_alpha   90.00
_cell.angle_beta   90.00
_cell.angle_gamma   90.00
#
_symmetry.space_group_name_H-M   'P 1'
#
loop_
_entity.id
_entity.type
_entity.pdbx_description
1 polymer ?
#
loop_
_entity_poly.entity_id
_entity_poly.type
_entity_poly.pdbx_seq_one_letter_code
_entity_poly.pdbx_strand_id
1 'polypeptide(L)' 'MEVSLVKINAESRHILENLFPYYIYDMSEYMGWFPNENGHFSFNKSSLDVYWERVDHAPYFTLKMS' A
#
# COMPACT_ATOMS: atom_id res chain seq x y z
N MET A 1 -14.07 19.07 3.98
CA MET A 1 -13.67 17.96 3.10
C MET A 1 -13.94 16.69 3.87
N GLU A 2 -14.93 15.92 3.46
CA GLU A 2 -15.34 14.70 4.17
C GLU A 2 -14.63 13.49 3.54
N VAL A 3 -13.96 12.70 4.38
CA VAL A 3 -13.20 11.53 3.99
C VAL A 3 -13.72 10.35 4.79
N SER A 4 -13.89 9.22 4.12
CA SER A 4 -14.24 7.96 4.78
C SER A 4 -13.09 6.98 4.72
N LEU A 5 -12.98 6.18 5.79
CA LEU A 5 -12.04 5.07 5.87
C LEU A 5 -12.79 3.78 5.59
N VAL A 6 -12.40 3.07 4.54
CA VAL A 6 -12.94 1.76 4.20
C VAL A 6 -11.88 0.71 4.46
N LYS A 7 -12.16 -0.22 5.39
CA LYS A 7 -11.22 -1.30 5.73
C LYS A 7 -10.95 -2.16 4.50
N ILE A 8 -9.69 -2.47 4.22
CA ILE A 8 -9.32 -3.32 3.08
C ILE A 8 -9.47 -4.78 3.51
N ASN A 9 -10.44 -5.47 2.91
CA ASN A 9 -10.61 -6.90 3.09
C ASN A 9 -9.59 -7.71 2.26
N ALA A 10 -9.47 -9.01 2.53
CA ALA A 10 -8.53 -9.89 1.82
C ALA A 10 -8.77 -9.91 0.30
N GLU A 11 -10.03 -9.83 -0.13
CA GLU A 11 -10.42 -9.80 -1.56
C GLU A 11 -9.85 -8.57 -2.28
N SER A 12 -9.78 -7.44 -1.58
CA SER A 12 -9.30 -6.15 -2.11
C SER A 12 -7.80 -5.93 -1.90
N ARG A 13 -7.09 -6.89 -1.28
CA ARG A 13 -5.65 -6.80 -0.99
C ARG A 13 -4.82 -6.48 -2.23
N HIS A 14 -5.15 -7.10 -3.37
CA HIS A 14 -4.44 -6.89 -4.64
C HIS A 14 -4.45 -5.42 -5.09
N ILE A 15 -5.49 -4.65 -4.73
CA ILE A 15 -5.56 -3.22 -5.03
C ILE A 15 -4.48 -2.46 -4.24
N LEU A 16 -4.35 -2.74 -2.94
CA LEU A 16 -3.28 -2.16 -2.12
C LEU A 16 -1.90 -2.54 -2.68
N GLU A 17 -1.70 -3.82 -3.02
CA GLU A 17 -0.42 -4.29 -3.57
C GLU A 17 -0.04 -3.60 -4.87
N ASN A 18 -1.02 -3.28 -5.72
CA ASN A 18 -0.81 -2.55 -6.96
C ASN A 18 -0.51 -1.07 -6.73
N LEU A 19 -1.05 -0.50 -5.64
CA LEU A 19 -0.80 0.89 -5.26
C LEU A 19 0.53 1.07 -4.50
N PHE A 20 0.99 0.03 -3.79
CA PHE A 20 2.15 0.11 -2.90
C PHE A 20 3.45 0.62 -3.58
N PRO A 21 3.77 0.24 -4.83
CA PRO A 21 4.92 0.77 -5.56
C PRO A 21 4.96 2.31 -5.67
N TYR A 22 3.80 2.97 -5.74
CA TYR A 22 3.75 4.43 -5.82
C TYR A 22 4.14 5.10 -4.50
N TYR A 23 3.83 4.49 -3.35
CA TYR A 23 4.32 4.97 -2.05
C TYR A 23 5.83 4.78 -1.92
N ILE A 24 6.37 3.68 -2.45
CA ILE A 24 7.82 3.45 -2.47
C ILE A 24 8.51 4.45 -3.38
N TYR A 25 7.94 4.75 -4.55
CA TYR A 25 8.42 5.79 -5.45
C TYR A 25 8.47 7.16 -4.74
N ASP A 26 7.40 7.56 -4.06
CA ASP A 26 7.35 8.83 -3.33
C ASP A 26 8.41 8.89 -2.22
N MET A 27 8.58 7.79 -1.46
CA MET A 27 9.64 7.71 -0.43
C MET A 27 11.05 7.61 -1.02
N SER A 28 11.21 7.11 -2.26
CA SER A 28 12.52 6.85 -2.86
C SER A 28 13.37 8.11 -2.99
N GLU A 29 12.74 9.28 -3.18
CA GLU A 29 13.39 10.59 -3.23
C GLU A 29 14.25 10.86 -1.98
N TYR A 30 13.79 10.39 -0.82
CA TYR A 30 14.46 10.62 0.47
C TYR A 30 15.26 9.41 0.94
N MET A 31 14.89 8.21 0.51
CA MET A 31 15.45 6.95 1.01
C MET A 31 16.60 6.42 0.15
N GLY A 32 16.86 7.01 -1.03
CA GLY A 32 17.88 6.53 -1.96
C GLY A 32 17.54 5.15 -2.54
N TRP A 33 16.25 4.83 -2.67
CA TRP A 33 15.79 3.59 -3.27
C TRP A 33 15.75 3.71 -4.79
N PHE A 34 16.18 2.66 -5.47
CA PHE A 34 16.19 2.61 -6.93
C PHE A 34 15.18 1.60 -7.45
N PRO A 35 14.58 1.82 -8.63
CA PRO A 35 13.76 0.81 -9.27
C PRO A 35 14.62 -0.41 -9.63
N ASN A 36 13.96 -1.55 -9.79
CA ASN A 36 14.61 -2.76 -10.30
C ASN A 36 14.97 -2.64 -11.80
N GLU A 37 15.56 -3.69 -12.36
CA GLU A 37 16.03 -3.72 -13.77
C GLU A 37 14.92 -3.46 -14.80
N ASN A 38 13.65 -3.68 -14.44
CA ASN A 38 12.48 -3.42 -15.29
C ASN A 38 11.90 -2.01 -15.10
N GLY A 39 12.54 -1.16 -14.29
CA GLY A 39 12.06 0.19 -13.98
C GLY A 39 10.93 0.23 -12.93
N HIS A 40 10.70 -0.85 -12.17
CA HIS A 40 9.63 -0.90 -11.17
C HIS A 40 10.16 -0.75 -9.74
N PHE A 41 9.44 0.01 -8.91
CA PHE A 41 9.63 0.02 -7.45
C PHE A 41 8.96 -1.19 -6.81
N SER A 42 9.70 -2.30 -6.80
CA SER A 42 9.22 -3.58 -6.25
C SER A 42 9.36 -3.66 -4.74
N PHE A 43 8.53 -4.51 -4.12
CA PHE A 43 8.58 -4.83 -2.69
C PHE A 43 8.22 -6.29 -2.45
N ASN A 44 8.57 -6.80 -1.27
CA ASN A 44 8.12 -8.11 -0.83
C ASN A 44 6.66 -8.02 -0.39
N LYS A 45 5.73 -8.62 -1.16
CA LYS A 45 4.29 -8.62 -0.84
C LYS A 45 3.96 -9.19 0.53
N SER A 46 4.76 -10.14 1.03
CA SER A 46 4.56 -10.72 2.36
C SER A 46 4.84 -9.74 3.50
N SER A 47 5.50 -8.60 3.24
CA SER A 47 5.62 -7.54 4.26
C SER A 47 4.26 -6.94 4.64
N LEU A 48 3.25 -7.11 3.80
CA LEU A 48 1.88 -6.65 4.06
C LEU A 48 1.02 -7.69 4.80
N ASP A 49 1.47 -8.93 4.97
CA ASP A 49 0.68 -10.01 5.61
C ASP A 49 0.22 -9.63 7.02
N VAL A 50 1.05 -8.86 7.73
CA VAL A 50 0.80 -8.33 9.08
C VAL A 50 -0.56 -7.62 9.22
N TYR A 51 -1.06 -7.00 8.14
CA TYR A 51 -2.33 -6.28 8.11
C TYR A 51 -3.57 -7.18 8.11
N TRP A 52 -3.41 -8.49 7.88
CA TRP A 52 -4.49 -9.48 7.91
C TRP A 52 -4.26 -10.58 8.95
N GLU A 53 -3.03 -10.75 9.43
CA GLU A 53 -2.70 -11.72 10.49
C GLU A 53 -2.95 -11.18 11.90
N ARG A 54 -2.78 -9.87 12.11
CA ARG A 54 -2.91 -9.25 13.43
C ARG A 54 -4.20 -8.46 13.57
N VAL A 55 -4.94 -8.71 14.65
CA VAL A 55 -6.22 -8.02 14.91
C VAL A 55 -6.06 -6.51 15.17
N ASP A 56 -4.89 -6.09 15.66
CA ASP A 56 -4.56 -4.70 16.00
C ASP A 56 -3.96 -3.91 14.81
N HIS A 57 -3.74 -4.56 13.66
CA HIS A 57 -3.23 -3.93 12.45
C HIS A 57 -4.26 -4.08 11.34
N ALA A 58 -4.89 -2.97 10.95
CA ALA A 58 -5.91 -2.97 9.91
C ALA A 58 -5.58 -1.92 8.83
N PRO A 59 -5.58 -2.30 7.55
CA PRO A 59 -5.36 -1.39 6.45
C PRO A 59 -6.69 -0.74 6.01
N TYR A 60 -6.64 0.51 5.54
CA TYR A 60 -7.81 1.26 5.09
C TYR A 60 -7.53 2.04 3.80
N PHE A 61 -8.52 2.13 2.91
CA PHE A 61 -8.55 3.11 1.85
C PHE A 61 -9.19 4.41 2.34
N THR A 62 -8.59 5.55 1.99
CA THR A 62 -9.20 6.87 2.14
C THR A 62 -10.02 7.19 0.90
N LEU A 63 -11.35 7.26 1.04
CA LEU A 63 -12.23 7.64 -0.05
C LEU A 63 -12.75 9.06 0.15
N LYS A 64 -12.61 9.89 -0.88
CA LYS A 64 -13.23 11.21 -0.94
C LYS A 64 -14.72 11.03 -1.22
N MET A 65 -15.56 11.59 -0.36
CA MET A 65 -16.99 11.66 -0.61
C MET A 65 -17.28 12.90 -1.49
N SER A 66 -18.09 12.71 -2.53
CA SER A 66 -18.53 13.74 -3.49
C SER A 66 -19.85 14.35 -3.06
#